data_AF-A0A0H5QTH4-F1
#
_entry.id   AF-A0A0H5QTH4-F1
#
_cell.length_a   1.000
_cell.length_b   1.000
_cell.length_c   1.000
_cell.angle_alpha   90.00
_cell.angle_beta   90.00
_cell.angle_gamma   90.00
#
_symmetry.space_group_name_H-M   'P 1'
#
loop_
_entity.id
_entity.type
_entity.pdbx_description
1 polymer ?
#
loop_
_entity_poly.entity_id
_entity_poly.type
_entity_poly.pdbx_seq_one_letter_code
_entity_poly.pdbx_strand_id
1 'polypeptide(L)'
;FRMLAVDRAWNEQARAHRFRTGLNEDVKDDLARAPLPLDLEDLITLSIRIDAKLEERRQERPGRGEARYRFAPSRKSENEPMIIDALMVTDQREYRFKHQLCLYCGVPGHRIADCERRKQGNALSRRA
;
A
#
# COMPACT_ATOMS: atom_id res chain seq x y z
N PHE A 1 13.99 26.30 -12.26
CA PHE A 1 14.49 25.47 -13.38
C PHE A 1 14.73 26.30 -14.64
N ARG A 2 13.72 27.01 -15.17
CA ARG A 2 13.82 27.76 -16.43
C ARG A 2 14.95 28.81 -16.46
N MET A 3 15.17 29.58 -15.39
CA MET A 3 16.22 30.62 -15.39
C MET A 3 17.66 30.09 -15.48
N LEU A 4 17.94 28.90 -14.93
CA LEU A 4 19.29 28.30 -14.96
C LEU A 4 19.58 27.55 -16.29
N ALA A 5 18.54 27.18 -17.02
CA ALA A 5 18.63 26.39 -18.26
C ALA A 5 18.87 27.25 -19.51
N VAL A 6 18.51 28.55 -19.45
CA VAL A 6 18.76 29.54 -20.50
C VAL A 6 20.23 29.95 -20.52
N ASP A 7 20.85 30.06 -19.35
CA ASP A 7 22.22 30.59 -19.18
C ASP A 7 23.32 29.60 -19.63
N ARG A 8 22.98 28.32 -19.83
CA ARG A 8 23.95 27.26 -20.16
C ARG A 8 23.78 26.60 -21.53
N ALA A 9 22.93 27.13 -22.41
CA ALA A 9 22.65 26.53 -23.73
C ALA A 9 22.38 25.00 -23.67
N TRP A 10 21.66 24.54 -22.65
CA TRP A 10 21.36 23.11 -22.51
C TRP A 10 20.39 22.67 -23.61
N ASN A 11 20.72 21.55 -24.27
CA ASN A 11 19.83 20.89 -25.21
C ASN A 11 18.52 20.50 -24.53
N GLU A 12 17.42 20.49 -25.28
CA GLU A 12 16.08 20.21 -24.74
C GLU A 12 16.01 18.85 -24.04
N GLN A 13 16.72 17.87 -24.58
CA GLN A 13 16.90 16.54 -23.99
C GLN A 13 17.62 16.58 -22.62
N ALA A 14 18.64 17.43 -22.47
CA ALA A 14 19.36 17.60 -21.21
C ALA A 14 18.49 18.29 -20.16
N ARG A 15 17.62 19.23 -20.58
CA ARG A 15 16.63 19.87 -19.71
C ARG A 15 15.59 18.86 -19.25
N ALA A 16 15.00 18.10 -20.17
CA ALA A 16 14.03 17.05 -19.84
C ALA A 16 14.62 16.00 -18.89
N HIS A 17 15.86 15.56 -19.13
CA HIS A 17 16.56 14.63 -18.25
C HIS A 17 16.73 15.21 -16.84
N ARG A 18 17.25 16.44 -16.72
CA ARG A 18 17.43 17.09 -15.40
C ARG A 18 16.11 17.26 -14.68
N PHE A 19 15.05 17.62 -15.40
CA PHE A 19 13.72 17.74 -14.82
C PHE A 19 13.22 16.40 -14.29
N ARG A 20 13.29 15.33 -15.09
CA ARG A 20 12.89 13.97 -14.66
C ARG A 20 13.65 13.51 -13.43
N THR A 21 14.96 13.76 -13.35
CA THR A 21 15.75 13.36 -12.17
C THR A 21 15.30 14.05 -10.88
N GLY A 22 14.74 15.26 -10.95
CA GLY A 22 14.30 16.03 -9.79
C GLY A 22 12.86 15.78 -9.34
N LEU A 23 12.09 14.94 -10.06
CA LEU A 23 10.72 14.59 -9.68
C LEU A 23 10.69 13.59 -8.52
N ASN A 24 9.56 13.54 -7.80
CA ASN A 24 9.30 12.54 -6.77
C ASN A 24 9.16 11.13 -7.39
N GLU A 25 9.58 10.08 -6.70
CA GLU A 25 9.49 8.68 -7.17
C GLU A 25 8.03 8.29 -7.47
N ASP A 26 7.07 8.68 -6.63
CA ASP A 26 5.64 8.43 -6.88
C ASP A 26 5.17 9.03 -8.23
N VAL A 27 5.67 10.22 -8.56
CA VAL A 27 5.35 10.92 -9.81
C VAL A 27 6.09 10.28 -10.99
N LYS A 28 7.33 9.80 -10.79
CA LYS A 28 8.10 9.06 -11.80
C LYS A 28 7.42 7.74 -12.16
N ASP A 29 6.92 7.01 -11.16
CA ASP A 29 6.23 5.73 -11.35
C ASP A 29 4.92 5.90 -12.14
N ASP A 30 4.15 6.95 -11.83
CA ASP A 30 2.94 7.27 -12.60
C ASP A 30 3.28 7.81 -14.01
N LEU A 31 4.38 8.56 -14.17
CA LEU A 31 4.89 8.97 -15.49
C LEU A 31 5.36 7.79 -16.35
N ALA A 32 5.91 6.73 -15.74
CA ALA A 32 6.32 5.52 -16.46
C ALA A 32 5.13 4.72 -17.03
N ARG A 33 3.92 4.94 -16.48
CA ARG A 33 2.67 4.33 -16.96
C ARG A 33 1.97 5.18 -18.03
N ALA A 34 2.34 6.46 -18.16
CA ALA A 34 1.81 7.38 -19.14
C ALA A 34 2.54 7.25 -20.49
N PRO A 35 1.89 7.60 -21.62
CA PRO A 35 2.58 7.67 -22.91
C PRO A 35 3.74 8.66 -22.82
N LEU A 36 4.90 8.26 -23.34
CA LEU A 36 6.14 9.02 -23.23
C LEU A 36 5.97 10.42 -23.85
N PRO A 37 6.00 11.50 -23.04
CA PRO A 37 5.87 12.85 -23.59
C PRO A 37 7.13 13.21 -24.38
N LEU A 38 6.94 13.78 -25.57
CA LEU A 38 7.97 14.12 -26.54
C LEU A 38 8.62 15.48 -26.25
N ASP A 39 7.91 16.37 -25.55
CA ASP A 39 8.35 17.73 -25.25
C ASP A 39 8.44 18.02 -23.74
N LEU A 40 9.30 18.96 -23.35
CA LEU A 40 9.50 19.35 -21.96
C LEU A 40 8.26 19.99 -21.36
N GLU A 41 7.54 20.82 -22.11
CA GLU A 41 6.32 21.48 -21.63
C GLU A 41 5.19 20.47 -21.39
N ASP A 42 5.06 19.47 -22.25
CA ASP A 42 4.14 18.36 -22.04
C ASP A 42 4.50 17.56 -20.78
N LEU A 43 5.80 17.31 -20.56
CA LEU A 43 6.29 16.61 -19.40
C LEU A 43 6.01 17.39 -18.10
N ILE A 44 6.22 18.70 -18.11
CA ILE A 44 5.87 19.59 -16.98
C ILE A 44 4.35 19.52 -16.72
N THR A 45 3.53 19.68 -17.75
CA THR A 45 2.07 19.66 -17.64
C THR A 45 1.55 18.34 -17.08
N LEU A 46 2.07 17.21 -17.57
CA LEU A 46 1.73 15.89 -17.07
C LEU A 46 2.16 15.69 -15.62
N SER A 47 3.38 16.14 -15.24
CA SER A 47 3.87 16.02 -13.88
C SER A 47 3.00 16.79 -12.88
N ILE A 48 2.53 17.99 -13.23
CA ILE A 48 1.61 18.79 -12.41
C ILE A 48 0.26 18.06 -12.23
N ARG A 49 -0.28 17.49 -13.32
CA ARG A 49 -1.56 16.75 -13.26
C ARG A 49 -1.46 15.51 -12.40
N ILE A 50 -0.35 14.78 -12.47
CA ILE A 50 -0.10 13.60 -11.63
C ILE A 50 0.04 14.01 -10.17
N ASP A 51 0.79 15.07 -9.87
CA ASP A 51 0.99 15.58 -8.52
C ASP A 51 -0.34 15.99 -7.87
N ALA A 52 -1.18 16.75 -8.58
CA ALA A 52 -2.51 17.13 -8.11
C ALA A 52 -3.39 15.90 -7.80
N LYS A 53 -3.35 14.87 -8.64
CA LYS A 53 -4.09 13.62 -8.44
C LYS A 53 -3.52 12.77 -7.28
N LEU A 54 -2.22 12.82 -7.05
CA LEU A 54 -1.61 12.16 -5.89
C LEU A 54 -1.97 12.89 -4.60
N GLU A 55 -1.97 14.22 -4.62
CA GLU A 55 -2.35 15.04 -3.47
C GLU A 55 -3.82 14.86 -3.11
N GLU A 56 -4.73 14.85 -4.10
CA GLU A 56 -6.15 14.52 -3.88
C GLU A 56 -6.30 13.17 -3.17
N ARG A 57 -5.57 12.13 -3.63
CA ARG A 57 -5.58 10.81 -2.98
C ARG A 57 -5.00 10.81 -1.57
N ARG A 58 -3.99 11.64 -1.29
CA ARG A 58 -3.45 11.82 0.07
C ARG A 58 -4.48 12.51 0.96
N GLN A 59 -5.18 13.52 0.45
CA GLN A 59 -6.19 14.29 1.16
C GLN A 59 -7.43 13.45 1.51
N GLU A 60 -7.87 12.58 0.59
CA GLU A 60 -9.00 11.66 0.80
C GLU A 60 -8.70 10.54 1.83
N ARG A 61 -7.42 10.27 2.10
CA ARG A 61 -6.98 9.17 2.97
C ARG A 61 -6.03 9.67 4.06
N PRO A 62 -6.52 10.38 5.10
CA PRO A 62 -5.68 10.90 6.18
C PRO A 62 -5.14 9.81 7.15
N GLY A 63 -4.91 8.57 6.68
CA GLY A 63 -4.47 7.48 7.56
C GLY A 63 -4.08 6.15 6.91
N ARG A 64 -3.89 6.06 5.59
CA ARG A 64 -3.32 4.84 4.97
C ARG A 64 -1.96 5.16 4.35
N GLY A 65 -1.01 5.52 5.19
CA GLY A 65 0.40 5.31 4.87
C GLY A 65 0.61 3.83 4.58
N GLU A 66 1.22 3.54 3.44
CA GLU A 66 1.79 2.26 3.03
C GLU A 66 1.17 1.04 3.71
N ALA A 67 0.10 0.50 3.12
CA ALA A 67 -0.20 -0.91 3.31
C ALA A 67 0.94 -1.70 2.63
N ARG A 68 2.11 -1.75 3.29
CA ARG A 68 3.21 -2.64 2.91
C ARG A 68 2.60 -4.01 2.78
N TYR A 69 2.71 -4.54 1.57
CA TYR A 69 2.38 -5.89 1.15
C TYR A 69 2.46 -6.87 2.33
N ARG A 70 1.31 -7.14 2.97
CA ARG A 70 1.18 -8.34 3.79
C ARG A 70 1.07 -9.46 2.79
N PHE A 71 2.19 -10.14 2.56
CA PHE A 71 2.24 -11.39 1.82
C PHE A 71 1.09 -12.30 2.29
N ALA A 72 0.05 -12.43 1.47
CA ALA A 72 -0.96 -13.46 1.63
C ALA A 72 -0.40 -14.73 0.96
N PRO A 73 -0.26 -15.86 1.66
CA PRO A 73 0.22 -17.08 1.03
C PRO A 73 -0.83 -17.57 0.02
N SER A 74 -0.36 -17.76 -1.21
CA SER A 74 -1.10 -18.32 -2.33
C SER A 74 -1.58 -19.74 -2.03
N ARG A 75 -2.89 -19.98 -2.12
CA ARG A 75 -3.46 -21.28 -2.46
C ARG A 75 -4.65 -21.07 -3.41
N LYS A 76 -4.56 -21.71 -4.58
CA LYS A 76 -5.57 -21.71 -5.64
C LYS A 76 -6.75 -22.59 -5.24
N SER A 77 -7.97 -22.10 -5.43
CA SER A 77 -9.11 -22.90 -5.89
C SER A 77 -10.11 -21.97 -6.57
N GLU A 78 -10.56 -22.38 -7.74
CA GLU A 78 -11.46 -21.65 -8.63
C GLU A 78 -12.88 -21.56 -8.04
N ASN A 79 -13.56 -20.43 -8.31
CA ASN A 79 -15.00 -20.18 -8.12
C ASN A 79 -15.56 -20.04 -6.69
N GLU A 80 -15.22 -18.93 -6.00
CA GLU A 80 -16.17 -18.30 -5.07
C GLU A 80 -16.21 -16.76 -5.26
N PRO A 81 -17.40 -16.15 -5.40
CA PRO A 81 -17.55 -14.71 -5.45
C PRO A 81 -17.07 -14.08 -4.14
N MET A 82 -16.10 -13.17 -4.26
CA MET A 82 -15.30 -12.66 -3.16
C MET A 82 -16.08 -11.74 -2.21
N ILE A 83 -16.56 -12.27 -1.08
CA ILE A 83 -16.94 -11.47 0.08
C ILE A 83 -16.29 -12.10 1.32
N ILE A 84 -15.07 -11.64 1.59
CA ILE A 84 -14.21 -12.10 2.68
C ILE A 84 -14.64 -11.39 3.98
N ASP A 85 -15.30 -12.11 4.87
CA ASP A 85 -15.11 -12.20 6.34
C ASP A 85 -14.86 -10.95 7.21
N ALA A 86 -14.87 -9.72 6.69
CA ALA A 86 -14.55 -8.54 7.49
C ALA A 86 -15.71 -8.11 8.41
N LEU A 87 -16.94 -8.49 8.08
CA LEU A 87 -18.15 -8.16 8.85
C LEU A 87 -18.60 -9.31 9.78
N MET A 88 -18.21 -10.57 9.51
CA MET A 88 -18.48 -11.70 10.41
C MET A 88 -17.49 -11.81 11.59
N VAL A 89 -16.36 -11.11 11.51
CA VAL A 89 -15.28 -11.17 12.53
C VAL A 89 -15.56 -10.27 13.74
N THR A 90 -16.41 -9.24 13.64
CA THR A 90 -16.72 -8.34 14.77
C THR A 90 -17.71 -8.96 15.75
N ASP A 91 -18.81 -9.52 15.24
CA ASP A 91 -19.91 -10.02 16.08
C ASP A 91 -19.49 -11.26 16.86
N GLN A 92 -18.74 -12.17 16.22
CA GLN A 92 -18.15 -13.32 16.91
C GLN A 92 -17.09 -12.90 17.93
N ARG A 93 -16.34 -11.83 17.67
CA ARG A 93 -15.33 -11.32 18.60
C ARG A 93 -15.97 -10.71 19.84
N GLU A 94 -17.02 -9.90 19.68
CA GLU A 94 -17.77 -9.33 20.80
C GLU A 94 -18.49 -10.40 21.61
N TYR A 95 -19.11 -11.38 20.94
CA TYR A 95 -19.71 -12.53 21.62
C TYR A 95 -18.68 -13.29 22.45
N ARG A 96 -17.53 -13.66 21.85
CA ARG A 96 -16.46 -14.35 22.57
C ARG A 96 -15.91 -13.51 23.72
N PHE A 97 -15.82 -12.19 23.56
CA PHE A 97 -15.40 -11.29 24.62
C PHE A 97 -16.41 -11.24 25.78
N LYS A 98 -17.71 -11.08 25.49
CA LYS A 98 -18.80 -11.05 26.48
C LYS A 98 -18.92 -12.38 27.23
N HIS A 99 -18.78 -13.50 26.51
CA HIS A 99 -18.88 -14.85 27.08
C HIS A 99 -17.54 -15.39 27.62
N GLN A 100 -16.50 -14.54 27.74
CA GLN A 100 -15.17 -14.92 28.25
C GLN A 100 -14.57 -16.17 27.58
N LEU A 101 -14.85 -16.31 26.29
CA LEU A 101 -14.30 -17.36 25.44
C LEU A 101 -12.95 -16.89 24.89
N CYS A 102 -12.01 -17.82 24.75
CA CYS A 102 -10.75 -17.53 24.11
C CYS A 102 -10.98 -17.05 22.66
N LEU A 103 -10.47 -15.88 22.31
CA LEU A 103 -10.62 -15.33 20.96
C LEU A 103 -9.89 -16.16 19.88
N TYR A 104 -8.95 -17.02 20.28
CA TYR A 104 -8.22 -17.90 19.37
C TYR A 104 -8.91 -19.25 19.15
N CYS A 105 -9.31 -19.95 20.22
CA CYS A 105 -9.87 -21.31 20.12
C CYS A 105 -11.36 -21.43 20.50
N GLY A 106 -12.00 -20.36 21.00
CA GLY A 106 -13.42 -20.32 21.36
C GLY A 106 -13.78 -21.03 22.67
N VAL A 107 -12.81 -21.55 23.43
CA VAL A 107 -13.07 -22.30 24.68
C VAL A 107 -13.19 -21.34 25.88
N PRO A 108 -14.15 -21.55 26.79
CA PRO A 108 -14.26 -20.75 28.02
C PRO A 108 -13.11 -21.01 28.99
N GLY A 109 -12.80 -20.03 29.84
CA GLY A 109 -11.88 -20.21 30.97
C GLY A 109 -10.43 -19.78 30.74
N HIS A 110 -10.06 -19.33 29.54
CA HIS A 110 -8.73 -18.74 29.30
C HIS A 110 -8.77 -17.65 28.22
N ARG A 111 -7.81 -16.71 28.25
CA ARG A 111 -7.65 -15.66 27.23
C ARG A 111 -6.60 -16.07 26.19
N ILE A 112 -6.48 -15.29 25.10
CA ILE A 112 -5.48 -15.56 24.03
C ILE A 112 -4.06 -15.74 24.59
N ALA A 113 -3.71 -15.02 25.67
CA ALA A 113 -2.40 -15.10 26.30
C ALA A 113 -2.10 -16.50 26.87
N ASP A 114 -3.13 -17.15 27.42
CA ASP A 114 -3.00 -18.42 28.13
C ASP A 114 -3.41 -19.62 27.26
N CYS A 115 -3.76 -19.38 26.00
CA CYS A 115 -4.20 -20.44 25.08
C CYS A 115 -3.05 -21.39 24.73
N GLU A 116 -3.16 -22.64 25.15
CA GLU A 116 -2.19 -23.69 24.87
C GLU A 116 -2.05 -23.97 23.36
N ARG A 117 -3.15 -23.91 22.60
CA ARG A 117 -3.11 -24.08 21.13
C ARG A 117 -2.23 -23.02 20.46
N ARG A 118 -2.22 -21.78 20.99
CA ARG A 118 -1.35 -20.71 20.49
C ARG A 118 0.12 -20.95 20.86
N LYS A 119 0.38 -21.43 22.08
CA LYS A 119 1.74 -21.77 22.54
C LYS A 119 2.33 -22.94 21.72
N GLN A 120 1.53 -23.95 21.42
CA GLN A 120 1.90 -25.08 20.57
C GLN A 120 2.19 -24.64 19.12
N GLY A 121 1.35 -23.78 18.54
CA GLY A 121 1.59 -23.23 17.19
C GLY A 121 2.88 -22.40 17.09
N ASN A 122 3.23 -21.65 18.14
CA ASN A 122 4.49 -20.90 18.21
C ASN A 122 5.72 -21.79 18.50
N ALA A 123 5.54 -22.97 19.09
CA ALA A 123 6.64 -23.90 19.34
C ALA A 123 7.06 -24.64 18.06
N LEU A 124 6.11 -24.90 17.15
CA LEU A 124 6.38 -25.53 15.85
C LEU A 124 7.06 -24.58 14.86
N SER A 125 6.83 -23.27 14.96
CA SER A 125 7.45 -22.27 14.06
C SER A 125 8.86 -21.85 14.46
N ARG A 126 9.32 -22.15 15.69
CA ARG A 126 10.68 -21.83 16.18
C ARG A 126 11.68 -22.99 16.05
N ARG A 127 11.23 -24.15 15.57
CA ARG A 127 12.05 -25.36 15.36
C ARG A 127 12.33 -25.66 13.87
N ALA A 128 12.08 -24.69 12.99
CA ALA A 128 12.46 -24.73 11.59
C ALA A 128 13.58 -23.72 11.32
#